data_AF-A0A9P7WTZ2-F1
#
_entry.id   AF-A0A9P7WTZ2-F1
#
_cell.length_a   1.000
_cell.length_b   1.000
_cell.length_c   1.000
_cell.angle_alpha   90.00
_cell.angle_beta   90.00
_cell.angle_gamma   90.00
#
_symmetry.space_group_name_H-M   'P 1'
#
loop_
_entity.id
_entity.type
_entity.pdbx_description
1 polymer ?
#
loop_
_entity_poly.entity_id
_entity_poly.type
_entity_poly.pdbx_seq_one_letter_code
_entity_poly.pdbx_strand_id
1 'polypeptide(L)'
;MFRRAFIALAFVATIAVFGSARPAITTTTTSVNPSTISTTAPFRTTSHTPTLTTASVPAETTFCLLAYSSPPITASTNGTAVSGLQLGSLSGISAATSTAVLTANGFVQGWSDLRGGLGVMYECHHFWLNIGNNTASYKPLTWDWDDQLSLNWVVAANGIVTASATNQYNATSNFLACKIGANQWSLYLQTGTDSPPTEIICATTQLQLVGGTLLPY
;
A
#
# COMPACT_ATOMS: atom_id res chain seq x y z
N MET A 1 31.63 3.56 -49.09
CA MET A 1 30.32 4.10 -49.54
C MET A 1 29.29 2.99 -49.46
N PHE A 2 28.47 2.94 -48.41
CA PHE A 2 27.35 2.00 -48.30
C PHE A 2 26.11 2.79 -47.87
N ARG A 3 25.18 3.03 -48.81
CA ARG A 3 23.88 3.65 -48.54
C ARG A 3 22.94 2.55 -48.05
N ARG A 4 22.47 2.65 -46.80
CA ARG A 4 21.37 1.83 -46.29
C ARG A 4 20.07 2.61 -46.43
N ALA A 5 19.13 2.06 -47.17
CA ALA A 5 17.78 2.57 -47.35
C ALA A 5 16.95 2.28 -46.09
N PHE A 6 16.31 3.31 -45.55
CA PHE A 6 15.31 3.18 -44.49
C PHE A 6 13.93 3.10 -45.14
N ILE A 7 13.24 1.98 -44.93
CA ILE A 7 11.83 1.80 -45.28
C ILE A 7 11.01 2.22 -44.06
N ALA A 8 10.26 3.32 -44.18
CA ALA A 8 9.30 3.75 -43.18
C ALA A 8 7.96 3.05 -43.43
N LEU A 9 7.56 2.15 -42.53
CA LEU A 9 6.20 1.62 -42.48
C LEU A 9 5.35 2.57 -41.63
N ALA A 10 4.38 3.23 -42.25
CA ALA A 10 3.35 4.00 -41.55
C ALA A 10 2.22 3.05 -41.13
N PHE A 11 2.01 2.89 -39.81
CA PHE A 11 0.83 2.25 -39.25
C PHE A 11 -0.25 3.32 -39.01
N VAL A 12 -1.36 3.20 -39.72
CA VAL A 12 -2.59 3.98 -39.46
C VAL A 12 -3.38 3.24 -38.39
N ALA A 13 -3.45 3.80 -37.18
CA ALA A 13 -4.26 3.27 -36.10
C ALA A 13 -5.65 3.93 -36.12
N THR A 14 -6.68 3.14 -36.38
CA THR A 14 -8.09 3.55 -36.31
C THR A 14 -8.53 3.61 -34.85
N ILE A 15 -8.79 4.81 -34.33
CA ILE A 15 -9.31 5.01 -32.97
C ILE A 15 -10.84 4.90 -33.01
N ALA A 16 -11.39 3.84 -32.43
CA ALA A 16 -12.82 3.72 -32.16
C ALA A 16 -13.13 4.36 -30.79
N VAL A 17 -13.88 5.46 -30.81
CA VAL A 17 -14.38 6.12 -29.60
C VAL A 17 -15.70 5.45 -29.18
N PHE A 18 -15.66 4.64 -28.12
CA PHE A 18 -16.86 4.14 -27.48
C PHE A 18 -17.33 5.15 -26.41
N GLY A 19 -18.44 5.83 -26.70
CA GLY A 19 -19.14 6.67 -25.74
C GLY A 19 -19.81 5.81 -24.66
N SER A 20 -19.23 5.81 -23.46
CA SER A 20 -19.82 5.17 -22.27
C SER A 20 -20.87 6.10 -21.65
N ALA A 21 -22.16 5.79 -21.84
CA ALA A 21 -23.24 6.44 -21.12
C ALA A 21 -23.15 6.11 -19.62
N ARG A 22 -22.92 7.13 -18.78
CA ARG A 22 -22.99 7.02 -17.32
C ARG A 22 -24.47 7.01 -16.89
N PRO A 23 -24.94 6.03 -16.09
CA PRO A 23 -26.24 6.13 -15.46
C PRO A 23 -26.22 7.20 -14.36
N ALA A 24 -27.26 8.04 -14.36
CA ALA A 24 -27.49 9.05 -13.32
C ALA A 24 -27.87 8.35 -12.01
N ILE A 25 -27.08 8.56 -10.95
CA ILE A 25 -27.39 8.10 -9.60
C ILE A 25 -28.27 9.18 -8.95
N THR A 26 -29.54 8.86 -8.72
CA THR A 26 -30.47 9.70 -7.96
C THR A 26 -30.23 9.46 -6.47
N THR A 27 -29.64 10.45 -5.79
CA THR A 27 -29.41 10.40 -4.35
C THR A 27 -30.66 10.91 -3.62
N THR A 28 -31.39 10.01 -2.98
CA THR A 28 -32.54 10.35 -2.12
C THR A 28 -32.01 10.70 -0.72
N THR A 29 -32.00 11.99 -0.37
CA THR A 29 -31.67 12.45 0.98
C THR A 29 -32.90 12.39 1.88
N THR A 30 -32.94 11.45 2.81
CA THR A 30 -33.90 11.42 3.91
C THR A 30 -33.45 12.39 5.01
N SER A 31 -34.19 13.49 5.14
CA SER A 31 -34.08 14.45 6.23
C SER A 31 -34.60 13.81 7.53
N VAL A 32 -33.72 13.65 8.52
CA VAL A 32 -34.11 13.17 9.86
C VAL A 32 -34.40 14.38 10.74
N ASN A 33 -35.65 14.48 11.19
CA ASN A 33 -36.18 15.50 12.08
C ASN A 33 -35.64 15.31 13.51
N PRO A 34 -34.93 16.28 14.11
CA PRO A 34 -34.50 16.21 15.51
C PRO A 34 -35.56 16.88 16.40
N SER A 35 -36.30 16.09 17.17
CA SER A 35 -37.14 16.61 18.26
C SER A 35 -37.31 15.55 19.34
N THR A 36 -36.61 15.74 20.47
CA THR A 36 -37.13 15.49 21.83
C THR A 36 -36.10 15.95 22.85
N ILE A 37 -36.37 17.10 23.46
CA ILE A 37 -35.68 17.60 24.66
C ILE A 37 -36.35 16.93 25.86
N SER A 38 -35.63 16.08 26.57
CA SER A 38 -36.09 15.44 27.81
C SER A 38 -35.46 16.16 29.01
N THR A 39 -36.29 16.90 29.73
CA THR A 39 -35.95 17.65 30.94
C THR A 39 -35.69 16.68 32.10
N THR A 40 -34.44 16.60 32.55
CA THR A 40 -34.03 15.72 33.66
C THR A 40 -33.83 16.53 34.95
N ALA A 41 -34.30 15.95 36.06
CA ALA A 41 -34.36 16.51 37.41
C ALA A 41 -33.00 16.89 38.03
N PRO A 42 -32.95 17.78 39.03
CA PRO A 42 -31.72 18.19 39.70
C PRO A 42 -31.11 17.05 40.53
N PHE A 43 -29.89 16.65 40.15
CA PHE A 43 -29.10 15.64 40.87
C PHE A 43 -28.32 16.29 42.03
N ARG A 44 -28.37 15.67 43.20
CA ARG A 44 -27.69 16.11 44.43
C ARG A 44 -26.26 15.57 44.45
N THR A 45 -25.28 16.46 44.33
CA THR A 45 -23.85 16.10 44.32
C THR A 45 -23.33 15.91 45.74
N THR A 46 -23.01 14.67 46.13
CA THR A 46 -22.21 14.38 47.32
C THR A 46 -20.75 14.24 46.90
N SER A 47 -19.90 15.18 47.35
CA SER A 47 -18.46 15.14 47.12
C SER A 47 -17.83 14.13 48.08
N HIS A 48 -17.40 12.99 47.55
CA HIS A 48 -16.47 12.09 48.21
C HIS A 48 -15.11 12.27 47.54
N THR A 49 -14.11 12.67 48.31
CA THR A 49 -12.71 12.72 47.87
C THR A 49 -12.18 11.28 47.89
N PRO A 50 -11.98 10.63 46.72
CA PRO A 50 -11.41 9.29 46.69
C PRO A 50 -9.92 9.38 47.05
N THR A 51 -9.51 8.64 48.07
CA THR A 51 -8.10 8.40 48.35
C THR A 51 -7.57 7.45 47.27
N LEU A 52 -6.81 8.00 46.31
CA LEU A 52 -6.14 7.20 45.29
C LEU A 52 -5.07 6.33 45.95
N THR A 53 -5.31 5.02 45.97
CA THR A 53 -4.29 4.03 46.31
C THR A 53 -3.65 3.59 45.00
N THR A 54 -2.39 3.96 44.77
CA THR A 54 -1.62 3.58 43.59
C THR A 54 -1.28 2.10 43.68
N ALA A 55 -2.15 1.24 43.14
CA ALA A 55 -1.83 -0.17 42.94
C ALA A 55 -0.76 -0.28 41.86
N SER A 56 0.38 -0.92 42.17
CA SER A 56 1.39 -1.23 41.16
C SER A 56 0.79 -2.25 40.18
N VAL A 57 0.49 -1.80 38.96
CA VAL A 57 0.04 -2.69 37.89
C VAL A 57 1.20 -3.66 37.58
N PRO A 58 1.00 -4.99 37.69
CA PRO A 58 2.03 -5.95 37.31
C PRO A 58 2.42 -5.72 35.85
N ALA A 59 3.72 -5.75 35.55
CA ALA A 59 4.21 -5.56 34.18
C ALA A 59 3.51 -6.54 33.25
N GLU A 60 2.73 -6.02 32.30
CA GLU A 60 2.08 -6.85 31.29
C GLU A 60 3.16 -7.58 30.51
N THR A 61 3.16 -8.91 30.60
CA THR A 61 3.95 -9.74 29.71
C THR A 61 3.37 -9.57 28.31
N THR A 62 4.01 -8.75 27.49
CA THR A 62 3.67 -8.57 26.08
C THR A 62 3.89 -9.90 25.35
N PHE A 63 2.84 -10.68 25.18
CA PHE A 63 2.87 -11.86 24.33
C PHE A 63 2.74 -11.41 22.87
N CYS A 64 3.84 -11.52 22.14
CA CYS A 64 3.84 -11.27 20.71
C CYS A 64 3.18 -12.47 20.04
N LEU A 65 2.06 -12.27 19.36
CA LEU A 65 1.47 -13.32 18.55
C LEU A 65 2.51 -13.77 17.52
N LEU A 66 2.74 -15.08 17.44
CA LEU A 66 3.62 -15.67 16.44
C LEU A 66 3.07 -15.34 15.04
N ALA A 67 3.72 -14.45 14.31
CA ALA A 67 3.39 -14.19 12.92
C ALA A 67 3.92 -15.33 12.03
N TYR A 68 3.13 -15.69 11.01
CA TYR A 68 3.55 -16.62 9.98
C TYR A 68 4.58 -15.94 9.07
N SER A 69 5.77 -16.54 8.95
CA SER A 69 6.77 -16.11 7.98
C SER A 69 6.28 -16.40 6.57
N SER A 70 5.94 -15.38 5.78
CA SER A 70 5.75 -15.56 4.33
C SER A 70 7.05 -15.25 3.57
N PRO A 71 7.20 -15.75 2.34
CA PRO A 71 8.37 -15.45 1.52
C PRO A 71 8.52 -13.97 1.17
N PRO A 72 9.70 -13.55 0.67
CA PRO A 72 9.91 -12.15 0.29
C PRO A 72 8.99 -11.73 -0.86
N ILE A 73 8.57 -10.47 -0.81
CA ILE A 73 7.93 -9.78 -1.93
C ILE A 73 9.05 -9.27 -2.85
N THR A 74 9.02 -9.68 -4.12
CA THR A 74 10.00 -9.27 -5.13
C THR A 74 9.36 -8.51 -6.27
N ALA A 75 10.15 -7.68 -6.92
CA ALA A 75 9.79 -7.06 -8.19
C ALA A 75 9.90 -8.09 -9.32
N SER A 76 8.79 -8.29 -10.02
CA SER A 76 8.68 -9.17 -11.18
C SER A 76 8.50 -8.31 -12.43
N THR A 77 9.56 -8.22 -13.22
CA THR A 77 9.54 -7.63 -14.56
C THR A 77 10.58 -8.32 -15.42
N ASN A 78 10.16 -8.91 -16.53
CA ASN A 78 11.11 -9.64 -17.36
C ASN A 78 12.09 -8.67 -18.05
N GLY A 79 13.39 -8.92 -17.90
CA GLY A 79 14.46 -8.19 -18.61
C GLY A 79 14.76 -6.77 -18.13
N THR A 80 14.25 -6.33 -16.98
CA THR A 80 14.59 -5.00 -16.42
C THR A 80 15.51 -5.11 -15.22
N ALA A 81 16.25 -4.03 -14.93
CA ALA A 81 17.21 -3.96 -13.83
C ALA A 81 16.58 -4.06 -12.42
N VAL A 82 15.25 -3.96 -12.32
CA VAL A 82 14.53 -4.08 -11.04
C VAL A 82 14.06 -5.50 -10.76
N SER A 83 14.16 -6.41 -11.74
CA SER A 83 13.74 -7.80 -11.60
C SER A 83 14.49 -8.53 -10.49
N GLY A 84 13.77 -9.25 -9.63
CA GLY A 84 14.33 -10.02 -8.53
C GLY A 84 14.74 -9.20 -7.31
N LEU A 85 14.68 -7.86 -7.37
CA LEU A 85 14.90 -7.04 -6.18
C LEU A 85 13.74 -7.21 -5.19
N GLN A 86 14.08 -7.23 -3.91
CA GLN A 86 13.16 -7.47 -2.81
C GLN A 86 12.67 -6.16 -2.23
N LEU A 87 11.41 -6.14 -1.82
CA LEU A 87 10.80 -5.03 -1.10
C LEU A 87 11.48 -4.85 0.26
N GLY A 88 11.93 -3.64 0.56
CA GLY A 88 12.65 -3.26 1.77
C GLY A 88 12.31 -1.83 2.21
N SER A 89 13.08 -1.34 3.18
CA SER A 89 13.06 0.06 3.63
C SER A 89 14.44 0.70 3.47
N LEU A 90 14.48 2.02 3.30
CA LEU A 90 15.73 2.78 3.17
C LEU A 90 16.57 2.82 4.46
N SER A 91 15.93 2.63 5.62
CA SER A 91 16.53 2.97 6.91
C SER A 91 16.93 1.77 7.77
N GLY A 92 16.87 0.55 7.23
CA GLY A 92 16.75 -0.62 8.09
C GLY A 92 15.47 -0.51 8.92
N ILE A 93 15.12 -1.56 9.63
CA ILE A 93 13.77 -1.71 10.21
C ILE A 93 13.54 -0.72 11.38
N SER A 94 14.57 0.03 11.81
CA SER A 94 14.53 0.88 13.00
C SER A 94 14.04 2.32 12.80
N ALA A 95 13.67 2.77 11.59
CA ALA A 95 13.12 4.12 11.41
C ALA A 95 11.69 4.08 10.86
N ALA A 96 10.75 4.50 11.71
CA ALA A 96 9.38 4.81 11.34
C ALA A 96 9.33 5.82 10.19
N THR A 97 8.37 5.67 9.28
CA THR A 97 8.13 6.53 8.11
C THR A 97 9.25 6.56 7.06
N SER A 98 9.63 5.41 6.53
CA SER A 98 10.59 5.33 5.41
C SER A 98 9.90 5.02 4.09
N THR A 99 10.43 5.58 3.00
CA THR A 99 10.02 5.25 1.63
C THR A 99 10.23 3.76 1.37
N ALA A 100 9.22 3.11 0.79
CA ALA A 100 9.35 1.73 0.35
C ALA A 100 10.34 1.65 -0.82
N VAL A 101 11.30 0.73 -0.74
CA VAL A 101 12.33 0.57 -1.75
C VAL A 101 12.48 -0.87 -2.21
N LEU A 102 13.06 -1.07 -3.38
CA LEU A 102 13.54 -2.36 -3.84
C LEU A 102 15.07 -2.43 -3.71
N THR A 103 15.56 -3.49 -3.08
CA THR A 103 17.00 -3.74 -2.86
C THR A 103 17.36 -5.20 -3.09
N ALA A 104 18.64 -5.55 -3.08
CA ALA A 104 19.07 -6.93 -3.18
C ALA A 104 18.71 -7.79 -1.94
N ASN A 105 18.64 -7.16 -0.77
CA ASN A 105 18.36 -7.81 0.52
C ASN A 105 17.23 -7.04 1.22
N GLY A 106 16.00 -7.36 0.87
CA GLY A 106 14.80 -6.74 1.44
C GLY A 106 14.27 -7.51 2.64
N PHE A 107 13.00 -7.29 2.94
CA PHE A 107 12.30 -8.04 3.97
C PHE A 107 12.10 -9.49 3.52
N VAL A 108 12.50 -10.41 4.41
CA VAL A 108 12.32 -11.86 4.20
C VAL A 108 11.00 -12.39 4.76
N GLN A 109 10.23 -11.55 5.46
CA GLN A 109 8.97 -11.90 6.11
C GLN A 109 7.89 -10.91 5.72
N GLY A 110 7.17 -11.18 4.63
CA GLY A 110 5.93 -10.47 4.33
C GLY A 110 4.77 -11.02 5.17
N TRP A 111 3.73 -10.23 5.37
CA TRP A 111 2.44 -10.67 5.86
C TRP A 111 1.35 -10.02 5.03
N SER A 112 0.30 -10.79 4.71
CA SER A 112 -0.97 -10.25 4.26
C SER A 112 -2.02 -10.61 5.31
N ASP A 113 -2.70 -9.61 5.85
CA ASP A 113 -3.78 -9.86 6.80
C ASP A 113 -5.10 -10.10 6.05
N LEU A 114 -6.05 -10.76 6.72
CA LEU A 114 -7.41 -10.98 6.18
C LEU A 114 -8.18 -9.67 5.93
N ARG A 115 -7.65 -8.54 6.40
CA ARG A 115 -8.24 -7.20 6.25
C ARG A 115 -7.62 -6.42 5.07
N GLY A 116 -6.74 -7.03 4.29
CA GLY A 116 -6.17 -6.44 3.07
C GLY A 116 -4.93 -5.56 3.28
N GLY A 117 -4.15 -5.80 4.33
CA GLY A 117 -2.84 -5.21 4.54
C GLY A 117 -1.71 -5.97 3.88
N LEU A 118 -0.61 -5.26 3.62
CA LEU A 118 0.70 -5.86 3.41
C LEU A 118 1.64 -5.29 4.46
N GLY A 119 2.29 -6.17 5.20
CA GLY A 119 3.19 -5.75 6.25
C GLY A 119 4.36 -6.68 6.49
N VAL A 120 5.19 -6.33 7.46
CA VAL A 120 6.25 -7.19 8.01
C VAL A 120 6.20 -7.08 9.53
N MET A 121 6.55 -8.16 10.26
CA MET A 121 6.64 -8.09 11.72
C MET A 121 8.09 -7.87 12.13
N TYR A 122 8.32 -6.97 13.08
CA TYR A 122 9.64 -6.76 13.67
C TYR A 122 9.50 -6.38 15.14
N GLU A 123 10.21 -7.09 16.02
CA GLU A 123 10.21 -6.84 17.47
C GLU A 123 8.81 -6.66 18.09
N CYS A 124 7.83 -7.46 17.62
CA CYS A 124 6.44 -7.44 18.08
C CYS A 124 5.59 -6.26 17.61
N HIS A 125 6.09 -5.52 16.64
CA HIS A 125 5.34 -4.47 15.96
C HIS A 125 5.07 -4.84 14.51
N HIS A 126 4.01 -4.25 13.97
CA HIS A 126 3.66 -4.41 12.58
C HIS A 126 4.13 -3.21 11.78
N PHE A 127 4.75 -3.49 10.64
CA PHE A 127 5.13 -2.47 9.68
C PHE A 127 4.24 -2.60 8.48
N TRP A 128 3.40 -1.61 8.25
CA TRP A 128 2.42 -1.65 7.19
C TRP A 128 2.88 -0.86 5.97
N LEU A 129 2.73 -1.47 4.79
CA LEU A 129 2.94 -0.80 3.53
C LEU A 129 1.71 0.05 3.21
N ASN A 130 1.88 1.35 3.27
CA ASN A 130 0.83 2.32 3.09
C ASN A 130 0.95 3.03 1.73
N ILE A 131 -0.21 3.34 1.15
CA ILE A 131 -0.35 4.09 -0.09
C ILE A 131 -0.56 5.56 0.28
N GLY A 132 0.45 6.38 0.05
CA GLY A 132 0.38 7.81 0.29
C GLY A 132 -0.46 8.54 -0.77
N ASN A 133 -0.77 9.81 -0.50
CA ASN A 133 -1.52 10.63 -1.45
C ASN A 133 -0.56 11.41 -2.37
N ASN A 134 -0.93 11.54 -3.64
CA ASN A 134 -0.26 12.35 -4.65
C ASN A 134 -1.29 12.80 -5.70
N THR A 135 -1.18 14.03 -6.21
CA THR A 135 -2.04 14.53 -7.28
C THR A 135 -1.70 13.91 -8.64
N ALA A 136 -0.45 13.48 -8.83
CA ALA A 136 -0.06 12.68 -9.98
C ALA A 136 -0.60 11.25 -9.90
N SER A 137 -0.67 10.57 -11.04
CA SER A 137 -1.13 9.19 -11.16
C SER A 137 -0.08 8.13 -10.80
N TYR A 138 0.84 8.48 -9.90
CA TYR A 138 1.72 7.58 -9.16
C TYR A 138 1.68 7.94 -7.67
N LYS A 139 1.39 6.96 -6.81
CA LYS A 139 1.25 7.17 -5.37
C LYS A 139 2.51 6.70 -4.63
N PRO A 140 3.11 7.51 -3.75
CA PRO A 140 4.27 7.06 -2.98
C PRO A 140 3.87 5.92 -2.04
N LEU A 141 4.79 4.99 -1.83
CA LEU A 141 4.63 3.92 -0.86
C LEU A 141 5.55 4.15 0.33
N THR A 142 5.01 3.99 1.54
CA THR A 142 5.74 4.22 2.79
C THR A 142 5.50 3.09 3.77
N TRP A 143 6.47 2.86 4.63
CA TRP A 143 6.34 1.98 5.78
C TRP A 143 5.95 2.77 7.02
N ASP A 144 4.93 2.30 7.73
CA ASP A 144 4.51 2.88 9.01
C ASP A 144 4.37 1.84 10.12
N TRP A 145 4.61 2.27 11.35
CA TRP A 145 4.59 1.42 12.54
C TRP A 145 3.19 1.35 13.14
N ASP A 146 2.64 0.16 13.23
CA ASP A 146 1.33 -0.19 13.78
C ASP A 146 0.12 0.52 13.14
N ASP A 147 0.36 1.55 12.33
CA ASP A 147 -0.62 2.33 11.59
C ASP A 147 -0.84 1.73 10.19
N GLN A 148 -1.84 0.85 10.12
CA GLN A 148 -2.33 0.30 8.87
C GLN A 148 -3.31 1.30 8.21
N LEU A 149 -2.78 2.23 7.42
CA LEU A 149 -3.59 3.24 6.72
C LEU A 149 -4.23 2.68 5.44
N SER A 150 -3.60 1.70 4.82
CA SER A 150 -4.07 1.06 3.58
C SER A 150 -4.50 -0.38 3.82
N LEU A 151 -5.80 -0.63 3.63
CA LEU A 151 -6.45 -1.94 3.78
C LEU A 151 -6.83 -2.58 2.44
N ASN A 152 -6.34 -2.04 1.34
CA ASN A 152 -6.82 -2.36 0.02
C ASN A 152 -5.87 -3.28 -0.75
N TRP A 153 -4.88 -3.89 -0.13
CA TRP A 153 -4.00 -4.86 -0.78
C TRP A 153 -4.66 -6.23 -0.90
N VAL A 154 -4.50 -6.84 -2.07
CA VAL A 154 -4.94 -8.20 -2.38
C VAL A 154 -3.78 -8.94 -3.04
N VAL A 155 -3.55 -10.17 -2.61
CA VAL A 155 -2.59 -11.08 -3.24
C VAL A 155 -3.38 -12.11 -4.05
N ALA A 156 -3.20 -12.10 -5.36
CA ALA A 156 -3.84 -13.08 -6.25
C ALA A 156 -3.20 -14.48 -6.09
N ALA A 157 -3.86 -15.52 -6.62
CA ALA A 157 -3.40 -16.91 -6.50
C ALA A 157 -1.99 -17.17 -7.10
N ASN A 158 -1.55 -16.33 -8.04
CA ASN A 158 -0.20 -16.37 -8.61
C ASN A 158 0.84 -15.58 -7.78
N GLY A 159 0.46 -15.09 -6.61
CA GLY A 159 1.30 -14.29 -5.72
C GLY A 159 1.42 -12.83 -6.13
N ILE A 160 0.73 -12.37 -7.18
CA ILE A 160 0.80 -10.96 -7.61
C ILE A 160 0.07 -10.08 -6.60
N VAL A 161 0.80 -9.08 -6.12
CA VAL A 161 0.27 -8.04 -5.25
C VAL A 161 -0.50 -7.01 -6.09
N THR A 162 -1.73 -6.74 -5.68
CA THR A 162 -2.65 -5.81 -6.33
C THR A 162 -3.22 -4.85 -5.30
N ALA A 163 -3.20 -3.55 -5.59
CA ALA A 163 -4.00 -2.59 -4.84
C ALA A 163 -5.43 -2.59 -5.40
N SER A 164 -6.42 -2.79 -4.54
CA SER A 164 -7.84 -2.77 -4.88
C SER A 164 -8.29 -1.37 -5.22
N ALA A 165 -9.36 -1.30 -6.02
CA ALA A 165 -9.97 -0.04 -6.43
C ALA A 165 -10.43 0.79 -5.22
N THR A 166 -10.28 2.10 -5.34
CA THR A 166 -10.79 3.10 -4.40
C THR A 166 -11.63 4.12 -5.18
N ASN A 167 -12.17 5.13 -4.49
CA ASN A 167 -12.78 6.28 -5.16
C ASN A 167 -11.76 7.14 -5.95
N GLN A 168 -10.46 6.98 -5.70
CA GLN A 168 -9.39 7.78 -6.32
C GLN A 168 -8.72 7.07 -7.50
N TYR A 169 -8.73 5.73 -7.55
CA TYR A 169 -8.07 4.96 -8.60
C TYR A 169 -8.69 3.56 -8.78
N ASN A 170 -8.53 3.01 -9.99
CA ASN A 170 -8.92 1.63 -10.29
C ASN A 170 -7.92 0.62 -9.71
N ALA A 171 -8.37 -0.62 -9.52
CA ALA A 171 -7.49 -1.69 -9.07
C ALA A 171 -6.29 -1.85 -10.02
N THR A 172 -5.09 -2.01 -9.45
CA THR A 172 -3.84 -2.04 -10.22
C THR A 172 -2.80 -2.90 -9.52
N SER A 173 -2.07 -3.68 -10.31
CA SER A 173 -0.87 -4.42 -9.91
C SER A 173 0.40 -3.81 -10.53
N ASN A 174 0.26 -2.63 -11.14
CA ASN A 174 1.37 -1.91 -11.74
C ASN A 174 2.01 -1.00 -10.70
N PHE A 175 3.32 -1.13 -10.60
CA PHE A 175 4.17 -0.29 -9.77
C PHE A 175 5.20 0.40 -10.65
N LEU A 176 5.70 1.52 -10.17
CA LEU A 176 6.81 2.21 -10.77
C LEU A 176 7.99 2.17 -9.78
N ALA A 177 9.11 1.61 -10.25
CA ALA A 177 10.35 1.57 -9.50
C ALA A 177 11.30 2.61 -10.08
N CYS A 178 11.75 3.57 -9.28
CA CYS A 178 12.58 4.69 -9.71
C CYS A 178 13.95 4.66 -9.02
N LYS A 179 15.02 4.72 -9.81
CA LYS A 179 16.39 4.56 -9.33
C LYS A 179 16.80 5.75 -8.47
N ILE A 180 17.13 5.50 -7.21
CA ILE A 180 17.58 6.51 -6.24
C ILE A 180 19.02 6.29 -5.77
N GLY A 181 19.64 5.17 -6.17
CA GLY A 181 21.02 4.83 -5.84
C GLY A 181 21.56 3.72 -6.75
N ALA A 182 22.75 3.21 -6.45
CA ALA A 182 23.40 2.19 -7.28
C ALA A 182 22.54 0.92 -7.42
N ASN A 183 21.99 0.44 -6.30
CA ASN A 183 21.19 -0.79 -6.19
C ASN A 183 19.90 -0.57 -5.38
N GLN A 184 19.35 0.66 -5.42
CA GLN A 184 18.17 1.06 -4.66
C GLN A 184 17.18 1.76 -5.56
N TRP A 185 15.92 1.36 -5.46
CA TRP A 185 14.83 1.91 -6.24
C TRP A 185 13.66 2.28 -5.33
N SER A 186 13.23 3.54 -5.36
CA SER A 186 12.00 3.98 -4.70
C SER A 186 10.79 3.39 -5.41
N LEU A 187 9.79 2.92 -4.66
CA LEU A 187 8.62 2.27 -5.20
C LEU A 187 7.36 3.15 -5.08
N TYR A 188 6.60 3.18 -6.16
CA TYR A 188 5.32 3.89 -6.26
C TYR A 188 4.24 2.96 -6.80
N LEU A 189 3.00 3.15 -6.39
CA LEU A 189 1.84 2.51 -7.02
C LEU A 189 1.43 3.30 -8.25
N GLN A 190 1.39 2.66 -9.42
CA GLN A 190 1.01 3.31 -10.66
C GLN A 190 -0.51 3.24 -10.85
N THR A 191 -1.18 4.39 -10.76
CA THR A 191 -2.64 4.52 -10.89
C THR A 191 -3.09 5.12 -12.22
N GLY A 192 -2.14 5.51 -13.09
CA GLY A 192 -2.41 6.07 -14.42
C GLY A 192 -1.15 6.09 -15.30
N THR A 193 -0.90 7.19 -16.01
CA THR A 193 0.19 7.29 -17.01
C THR A 193 1.28 8.29 -16.67
N ASP A 194 1.16 9.02 -15.56
CA ASP A 194 2.19 9.96 -15.14
C ASP A 194 3.44 9.22 -14.72
N SER A 195 4.60 9.86 -14.93
CA SER A 195 5.87 9.37 -14.42
C SER A 195 6.55 10.50 -13.63
N PRO A 196 7.41 10.17 -12.64
CA PRO A 196 8.28 11.13 -11.99
C PRO A 196 9.15 11.89 -12.99
N PRO A 197 9.73 13.03 -12.59
CA PRO A 197 10.55 13.88 -13.46
C PRO A 197 11.61 13.09 -14.24
N THR A 198 11.86 13.48 -15.50
CA THR A 198 12.68 12.74 -16.48
C THR A 198 14.14 12.53 -16.09
N GLU A 199 14.61 13.20 -15.04
CA GLU A 199 15.96 13.04 -14.50
C GLU A 199 16.13 11.73 -13.71
N ILE A 200 15.02 11.07 -13.36
CA ILE A 200 15.02 9.82 -12.60
C ILE A 200 14.68 8.65 -13.53
N ILE A 201 15.57 7.66 -13.58
CA ILE A 201 15.32 6.43 -14.35
C ILE A 201 14.27 5.60 -13.62
N CYS A 202 13.10 5.42 -14.23
CA CYS A 202 12.03 4.60 -13.70
C CYS A 202 11.72 3.41 -14.63
N ALA A 203 11.25 2.31 -14.03
CA ALA A 203 10.80 1.13 -14.74
C ALA A 203 9.45 0.66 -14.15
N THR A 204 8.51 0.30 -15.02
CA THR A 204 7.27 -0.36 -14.59
C THR A 204 7.61 -1.76 -14.08
N THR A 205 7.00 -2.15 -12.97
CA THR A 205 7.15 -3.49 -12.39
C THR A 205 5.86 -4.00 -11.78
N GLN A 206 5.80 -5.30 -11.52
CA GLN A 206 4.83 -5.90 -10.62
C GLN A 206 5.52 -6.31 -9.33
N LEU A 207 4.76 -6.45 -8.24
CA LEU A 207 5.23 -7.07 -7.00
C LEU A 207 4.64 -8.48 -6.88
N GLN A 208 5.45 -9.42 -6.43
CA GLN A 208 5.07 -10.83 -6.31
C GLN A 208 5.67 -11.47 -5.05
N LEU A 209 4.86 -12.26 -4.34
CA LEU A 209 5.34 -13.19 -3.31
C LEU A 209 6.04 -14.38 -3.96
N VAL A 210 7.31 -14.60 -3.65
CA VAL A 210 8.11 -15.67 -4.27
C VAL A 210 7.97 -16.98 -3.50
N GLY A 211 7.33 -17.99 -4.09
CA GLY A 211 7.42 -19.37 -3.56
C GLY A 211 6.54 -19.65 -2.33
N GLY A 212 5.49 -18.85 -2.10
CA GLY A 212 4.51 -19.11 -1.05
C GLY A 212 3.25 -19.70 -1.66
N THR A 213 2.97 -20.98 -1.38
CA THR A 213 1.58 -21.44 -1.41
C THR A 213 0.87 -20.62 -0.33
N LEU A 214 -0.08 -19.76 -0.71
CA LEU A 214 -0.99 -19.17 0.27
C LEU A 214 -1.61 -20.35 1.01
N LEU A 215 -1.23 -20.57 2.27
CA LEU A 215 -1.86 -21.60 3.07
C LEU A 215 -3.34 -21.20 3.14
N PRO A 216 -4.27 -22.08 2.70
CA PRO A 216 -5.68 -21.79 2.80
C PRO A 216 -6.00 -21.59 4.29
N TYR A 217 -6.52 -20.41 4.61
CA TYR A 217 -7.21 -20.19 5.88
C TYR A 217 -8.54 -20.93 5.88
#